data_AF-A0A1V3ITT8-F1
#
_entry.id   AF-A0A1V3ITT8-F1
#
_cell.length_a   1.000
_cell.length_b   1.000
_cell.length_c   1.000
_cell.angle_alpha   90.00
_cell.angle_beta   90.00
_cell.angle_gamma   90.00
#
_symmetry.space_group_name_H-M   'P 1'
#
loop_
_entity.id
_entity.type
_entity.pdbx_description
1 polymer ?
#
loop_
_entity_poly.entity_id
_entity_poly.type
_entity_poly.pdbx_seq_one_letter_code
_entity_poly.pdbx_strand_id
1 'polypeptide(L)'
;MRSKSLGDLTALSSAQQLSENQETRLIGSEYTLFLNADEVMIRANNLMMESDEILEEDFHYYDEESLAFCGTTDFIHFLNAYIDFIT
;
A
#
# COMPACT_ATOMS: atom_id res chain seq x y z
N MET A 1 13.36 -20.07 5.00
CA MET A 1 13.25 -18.72 5.60
C MET A 1 13.27 -17.71 4.47
N ARG A 2 12.20 -16.95 4.27
CA ARG A 2 12.20 -15.84 3.30
C ARG A 2 12.97 -14.69 3.97
N SER A 3 14.13 -14.33 3.43
CA SER A 3 14.92 -13.17 3.87
C SER A 3 14.07 -11.90 3.83
N LYS A 4 14.38 -10.93 4.71
CA LYS A 4 13.80 -9.57 4.69
C LYS A 4 13.81 -9.01 3.27
N SER A 5 12.64 -8.61 2.77
CA SER A 5 12.53 -7.92 1.48
C SER A 5 13.01 -6.48 1.62
N LEU A 6 13.78 -5.99 0.65
CA LEU A 6 14.17 -4.58 0.58
C LEU A 6 12.92 -3.67 0.49
N GLY A 7 11.84 -4.16 -0.11
CA GLY A 7 10.56 -3.45 -0.20
C GLY A 7 9.93 -3.19 1.17
N ASP A 8 9.88 -4.21 2.03
CA ASP A 8 9.26 -4.11 3.37
C ASP A 8 10.00 -3.09 4.25
N LEU A 9 11.34 -3.10 4.19
CA LEU A 9 12.19 -2.15 4.93
C LEU A 9 12.03 -0.73 4.41
N THR A 10 11.89 -0.56 3.08
CA THR A 10 11.66 0.75 2.46
C THR A 10 10.30 1.30 2.87
N ALA A 11 9.25 0.48 2.84
CA ALA A 11 7.91 0.86 3.27
C ALA A 11 7.88 1.26 4.76
N LEU A 12 8.51 0.47 5.62
CA LEU A 12 8.62 0.77 7.05
C LEU A 12 9.35 2.09 7.31
N SER A 13 10.53 2.27 6.70
CA SER A 13 11.32 3.50 6.88
C SER A 13 10.58 4.75 6.38
N SER A 14 9.87 4.63 5.26
CA SER A 14 9.09 5.73 4.69
C SER A 14 7.93 6.12 5.61
N ALA A 15 7.18 5.13 6.13
CA ALA A 15 6.07 5.38 7.03
C ALA A 15 6.51 6.05 8.35
N GLN A 16 7.68 5.66 8.88
CA GLN A 16 8.22 6.21 10.13
C GLN A 16 8.74 7.65 10.03
N GLN A 17 9.02 8.15 8.82
CA GLN A 17 9.62 9.46 8.58
C GLN A 17 8.61 10.55 8.16
N LEU A 18 7.32 10.21 8.06
CA LEU A 18 6.28 11.14 7.65
C LEU A 18 6.07 12.23 8.71
N SER A 19 6.06 13.49 8.28
CA SER A 19 5.61 14.62 9.10
C SER A 19 4.18 15.02 8.76
N GLU A 20 3.56 15.82 9.63
CA GLU A 20 2.26 16.45 9.35
C GLU A 20 2.30 17.18 7.98
N ASN A 21 1.27 16.98 7.16
CA ASN A 21 1.13 17.49 5.78
C ASN A 21 2.11 16.92 4.74
N GLN A 22 2.85 15.86 5.06
CA GLN A 22 3.71 15.18 4.10
C GLN A 22 2.97 13.98 3.49
N GLU A 23 3.02 13.88 2.17
CA GLU A 23 2.49 12.73 1.43
C GLU A 23 3.61 12.11 0.61
N THR A 24 3.66 10.78 0.56
CA THR A 24 4.60 10.05 -0.27
C THR A 24 3.94 8.85 -0.93
N ARG A 25 4.56 8.35 -1.99
CA ARG A 25 4.07 7.21 -2.76
C ARG A 25 5.19 6.23 -3.06
N LEU A 26 4.95 4.95 -2.79
CA LEU A 26 5.87 3.86 -3.13
C LEU A 26 5.20 2.98 -4.18
N ILE A 27 5.79 2.93 -5.38
CA ILE A 27 5.24 2.19 -6.52
C ILE A 27 5.95 0.83 -6.58
N GLY A 28 5.20 -0.23 -6.28
CA GLY A 28 5.61 -1.61 -6.49
C GLY A 28 5.17 -2.12 -7.87
N SER A 29 5.43 -3.39 -8.16
CA SER A 29 5.00 -4.02 -9.42
C SER A 29 3.48 -4.19 -9.47
N GLU A 30 2.89 -4.76 -8.42
CA GLU A 30 1.45 -5.07 -8.34
C GLU A 30 0.64 -3.99 -7.61
N TYR A 31 1.24 -3.35 -6.60
CA TYR A 31 0.55 -2.40 -5.73
C TYR A 31 1.34 -1.10 -5.60
N THR A 32 0.61 -0.02 -5.38
CA THR A 32 1.13 1.28 -4.97
C THR A 32 0.67 1.58 -3.55
N LEU A 33 1.61 1.97 -2.68
CA LEU A 33 1.32 2.54 -1.37
C LEU A 33 1.29 4.06 -1.47
N PHE A 34 0.30 4.66 -0.83
CA PHE A 34 0.19 6.08 -0.58
C PHE A 34 0.22 6.26 0.92
N LEU A 35 1.10 7.12 1.40
CA LEU A 35 1.32 7.28 2.83
C LEU A 35 1.27 8.76 3.20
N ASN A 36 0.54 9.07 4.25
CA ASN A 36 0.62 10.33 4.98
C ASN A 36 0.69 10.05 6.49
N ALA A 37 0.74 11.09 7.32
CA ALA A 37 0.88 10.92 8.77
C ALA A 37 -0.29 10.17 9.43
N ASP A 38 -1.49 10.24 8.84
CA ASP A 38 -2.73 9.74 9.42
C ASP A 38 -3.13 8.36 8.86
N GLU A 39 -2.97 8.15 7.55
CA GLU A 39 -3.49 7.01 6.80
C GLU A 39 -2.49 6.47 5.76
N VAL A 40 -2.53 5.16 5.57
CA VAL A 40 -1.92 4.45 4.44
C VAL A 40 -3.02 3.85 3.57
N MET A 41 -2.97 4.15 2.28
CA MET A 41 -3.78 3.51 1.25
C MET A 41 -2.91 2.59 0.40
N ILE A 42 -3.34 1.34 0.23
CA ILE A 42 -2.76 0.37 -0.70
C ILE A 42 -3.74 0.21 -1.86
N ARG A 43 -3.24 0.35 -3.09
CA ARG A 43 -4.05 0.22 -4.29
C ARG A 43 -3.36 -0.68 -5.31
N ALA A 44 -4.10 -1.62 -5.89
CA ALA A 44 -3.60 -2.40 -7.02
C ALA A 44 -3.31 -1.49 -8.25
N ASN A 45 -2.23 -1.76 -8.96
CA ASN A 45 -1.80 -0.91 -10.08
C ASN A 45 -2.68 -1.06 -11.32
N ASN A 46 -3.32 -2.22 -11.50
CA ASN A 46 -4.27 -2.48 -12.58
C ASN A 46 -5.51 -1.56 -12.51
N LEU A 47 -5.87 -1.04 -11.33
CA LEU A 47 -6.91 -0.01 -11.19
C LEU A 47 -6.55 1.33 -11.84
N MET A 48 -5.28 1.56 -12.16
CA MET A 48 -4.86 2.78 -12.88
C MET A 48 -4.85 2.58 -14.40
N MET A 49 -5.08 1.35 -14.88
CA MET A 49 -5.26 1.09 -16.29
C MET A 49 -6.69 1.49 -16.67
N GLU A 50 -6.87 2.74 -17.11
CA GLU A 50 -8.04 3.10 -17.91
C GLU A 50 -8.00 2.23 -19.18
N SER A 51 -8.76 1.14 -19.18
CA SER A 51 -9.20 0.59 -20.46
C SER A 51 -10.20 1.59 -21.01
N ASP A 52 -9.96 2.11 -22.21
CA ASP A 52 -10.96 2.85 -23.01
C ASP A 52 -12.22 1.99 -23.34
N GLU A 53 -12.30 0.78 -22.80
CA GLU A 53 -13.46 -0.09 -22.84
C GLU A 53 -14.38 0.25 -21.67
N ILE A 54 -15.58 0.73 -22.01
CA ILE A 54 -16.70 0.89 -21.08
C ILE A 54 -16.99 -0.52 -20.51
N LEU A 55 -16.48 -0.79 -19.32
CA LEU A 55 -16.79 -2.01 -18.59
C LEU A 55 -18.24 -1.90 -18.10
N GLU A 56 -19.04 -2.92 -18.39
CA GLU A 56 -20.45 -2.99 -17.97
C GLU A 56 -20.58 -2.93 -16.43
N GLU A 57 -21.73 -2.45 -15.94
CA GLU A 57 -21.98 -2.10 -14.52
C GLU A 57 -21.64 -3.21 -13.50
N ASP A 58 -21.55 -4.48 -13.93
CA ASP A 58 -21.21 -5.63 -13.08
C ASP A 58 -19.69 -5.82 -12.83
N PHE A 59 -18.80 -5.08 -13.52
CA PHE A 59 -17.34 -5.17 -13.32
C PHE A 59 -16.76 -4.17 -12.31
N HIS A 60 -17.55 -3.17 -11.88
CA HIS A 60 -17.12 -2.18 -10.89
C HIS A 60 -16.91 -2.77 -9.47
N TYR A 61 -17.47 -3.94 -9.19
CA TYR A 61 -17.32 -4.61 -7.88
C TYR A 61 -15.88 -5.07 -7.57
N TYR A 62 -14.99 -5.17 -8.56
CA TYR A 62 -13.60 -5.61 -8.36
C TYR A 62 -12.64 -4.49 -7.90
N ASP A 63 -13.08 -3.23 -7.99
CA ASP A 63 -12.24 -2.07 -7.67
C ASP A 63 -12.13 -1.84 -6.15
N GLU A 64 -13.24 -2.06 -5.42
CA GLU A 64 -13.30 -1.89 -3.97
C GLU A 64 -12.53 -2.98 -3.21
N GLU A 65 -12.45 -4.21 -3.73
CA GLU A 65 -11.62 -5.29 -3.16
C GLU A 65 -10.11 -5.06 -3.36
N SER A 66 -9.75 -4.17 -4.28
CA SER A 66 -8.37 -3.90 -4.69
C SER A 66 -7.77 -2.64 -4.03
N LEU A 67 -8.46 -2.12 -3.02
CA LEU A 67 -8.09 -0.99 -2.17
C LEU A 67 -8.11 -1.41 -0.69
N ALA A 68 -7.10 -1.00 0.07
CA ALA A 68 -7.06 -1.20 1.51
C ALA A 68 -6.57 0.07 2.21
N PHE A 69 -7.16 0.36 3.37
CA PHE A 69 -6.85 1.54 4.18
C PHE A 69 -6.56 1.11 5.61
N CYS A 70 -5.61 1.79 6.25
CA CYS A 70 -5.36 1.66 7.68
C CYS A 70 -4.66 2.91 8.21
N GLY A 71 -4.71 3.12 9.53
CA GLY A 71 -3.94 4.19 10.16
C GLY A 71 -2.43 3.94 9.98
N THR A 72 -1.65 5.00 9.77
CA THR A 72 -0.19 4.89 9.56
C THR A 72 0.51 4.20 10.74
N THR A 73 0.01 4.43 11.96
CA THR A 73 0.53 3.76 13.17
C THR A 73 0.27 2.24 13.14
N ASP A 74 -0.92 1.82 12.72
CA ASP A 74 -1.28 0.40 12.62
C ASP A 74 -0.46 -0.29 11.52
N PHE A 75 -0.25 0.40 10.40
CA PHE A 75 0.59 -0.08 9.30
C PHE A 75 2.03 -0.32 9.75
N ILE A 76 2.64 0.63 10.48
CA ILE A 76 3.98 0.49 11.06
C ILE A 76 4.02 -0.68 12.03
N HIS A 77 3.02 -0.82 12.91
CA HIS A 77 2.95 -1.94 13.86
C HIS A 77 2.89 -3.29 13.13
N PHE A 78 2.02 -3.40 12.12
CA PHE A 78 1.88 -4.59 11.28
C PHE A 78 3.18 -4.96 10.57
N LEU A 79 3.84 -4.01 9.91
CA LEU A 79 5.08 -4.27 9.18
C LEU A 79 6.20 -4.75 10.10
N ASN A 80 6.35 -4.15 11.29
CA ASN A 80 7.33 -4.61 12.26
C ASN A 80 7.06 -6.06 12.68
N ALA A 81 5.82 -6.37 13.07
CA ALA A 81 5.43 -7.73 13.47
C ALA A 81 5.63 -8.75 12.33
N TYR A 82 5.31 -8.38 11.10
CA TYR A 82 5.51 -9.22 9.92
C TYR A 82 7.00 -9.48 9.65
N ILE A 83 7.84 -8.42 9.66
CA ILE A 83 9.28 -8.53 9.46
C ILE A 83 9.91 -9.41 10.54
N ASP A 84 9.50 -9.25 11.80
CA ASP A 84 9.97 -10.08 12.93
C ASP A 84 9.52 -11.53 12.79
N PHE A 85 8.31 -11.79 12.28
CA PHE A 85 7.80 -13.15 12.07
C PHE A 85 8.55 -13.92 10.96
N ILE A 86 8.97 -13.24 9.90
CA ILE A 86 9.64 -13.89 8.75
C ILE A 86 11.16 -14.00 8.91
N THR A 87 11.75 -13.30 9.90
CA THR A 87 13.19 -13.27 10.19
C THR A 87 13.57 -14.31 11.23
#